data_AF-A0A4Q6AZX4-F1
#
_entry.id   AF-A0A4Q6AZX4-F1
#
_cell.length_a   1.000
_cell.length_b   1.000
_cell.length_c   1.000
_cell.angle_alpha   90.00
_cell.angle_beta   90.00
_cell.angle_gamma   90.00
#
_symmetry.space_group_name_H-M   'P 1'
#
loop_
_entity.id
_entity.type
_entity.pdbx_description
1 polymer ?
#
loop_
_entity_poly.entity_id
_entity_poly.type
_entity_poly.pdbx_seq_one_letter_code
_entity_poly.pdbx_strand_id
1 'polypeptide(L)'
;MREKKSAGLVIMVCLFTLIAAKVNAHNPNNSRTSAVSSIVVLKENERIPGNATPIESMELEGNKNATFRDVLEEAKSQARASGANLIKINRHVKRSAGNPSDKLNVTFYNVEDAHAYEHEMTWQKYRKLTWDDFRGPIPADADDITAAATFCGIGFETNTISTTNNDLRIKVYNTFYTSHSWVRPEERNDRVLAHEQGHFDLCELYTRKLRQRMNSVQVNVHNLKSTLRNIYEEVQREYRNRQEAYEQETQHGVVEQEQLRWQRILERELSFTDALATM
;
A
#
# COMPACT_ATOMS: atom_id res chain seq x y z
N MET A 1 -28.19 -32.90 9.75
CA MET A 1 -27.23 -31.81 10.06
C MET A 1 -27.00 -30.99 8.79
N ARG A 2 -27.41 -29.71 8.74
CA ARG A 2 -27.07 -28.83 7.60
C ARG A 2 -25.58 -28.51 7.67
N GLU A 3 -24.83 -28.80 6.60
CA GLU A 3 -23.44 -28.38 6.44
C GLU A 3 -23.31 -26.86 6.64
N LYS A 4 -22.48 -26.44 7.60
CA LYS A 4 -22.07 -25.05 7.75
C LYS A 4 -21.11 -24.72 6.61
N LYS A 5 -21.59 -24.00 5.59
CA LYS A 5 -20.76 -23.50 4.50
C LYS A 5 -20.16 -22.14 4.89
N SER A 6 -18.86 -21.98 4.69
CA SER A 6 -18.09 -20.75 4.95
C SER A 6 -17.31 -20.34 3.71
N ALA A 7 -17.25 -19.04 3.43
CA ALA A 7 -16.36 -18.50 2.39
C ALA A 7 -15.09 -17.96 3.05
N GLY A 8 -13.93 -18.49 2.63
CA GLY A 8 -12.62 -18.13 3.17
C GLY A 8 -12.09 -16.78 2.66
N LEU A 9 -10.99 -16.35 3.27
CA LEU A 9 -10.22 -15.17 2.93
C LEU A 9 -9.89 -15.12 1.42
N VAL A 10 -10.27 -14.04 0.75
CA VAL A 10 -9.79 -13.71 -0.60
C VAL A 10 -8.71 -12.64 -0.43
N ILE A 11 -7.49 -12.96 -0.82
CA ILE A 11 -6.41 -11.99 -1.03
C ILE A 11 -6.18 -11.95 -2.53
N MET A 12 -6.30 -10.77 -3.12
CA MET A 12 -6.00 -10.54 -4.52
C MET A 12 -5.11 -9.30 -4.58
N VAL A 13 -3.90 -9.47 -5.10
CA VAL A 13 -2.92 -8.40 -5.27
C VAL A 13 -2.49 -8.45 -6.73
N CYS A 14 -2.63 -7.34 -7.43
CA CYS A 14 -2.02 -7.16 -8.74
C CYS A 14 -0.90 -6.15 -8.60
N LEU A 15 0.31 -6.59 -8.96
CA LEU A 15 1.49 -5.76 -9.05
C LEU A 15 1.55 -5.17 -10.46
N PHE A 16 1.73 -3.85 -10.56
CA PHE A 16 2.04 -3.20 -11.82
C PHE A 16 3.44 -2.61 -11.74
N THR A 17 4.24 -2.87 -12.77
CA THR A 17 5.45 -2.11 -13.08
C THR A 17 5.02 -0.91 -13.91
N LEU A 18 5.30 0.31 -13.44
CA LEU A 18 4.97 1.56 -14.11
C LEU A 18 6.27 2.35 -14.29
N ILE A 19 6.49 2.94 -15.46
CA ILE A 19 7.82 3.34 -15.93
C ILE A 19 7.87 4.84 -16.27
N ALA A 20 8.85 5.56 -15.73
CA ALA A 20 9.26 6.89 -16.21
C ALA A 20 10.37 6.81 -17.26
N ALA A 21 10.35 7.71 -18.24
CA ALA A 21 11.45 7.89 -19.20
C ALA A 21 12.48 8.93 -18.72
N LYS A 22 13.69 8.91 -19.31
CA LYS A 22 14.75 9.90 -19.08
C LYS A 22 14.31 11.32 -19.46
N VAL A 23 14.65 12.32 -18.64
CA VAL A 23 14.31 13.74 -18.88
C VAL A 23 15.50 14.66 -18.53
N ASN A 24 15.86 15.59 -19.43
CA ASN A 24 16.89 16.60 -19.16
C ASN A 24 16.44 17.57 -18.04
N ALA A 25 17.25 17.68 -16.99
CA ALA A 25 16.91 18.45 -15.78
C ALA A 25 17.14 19.97 -15.90
N HIS A 26 16.30 20.75 -15.20
CA HIS A 26 16.69 22.02 -14.58
C HIS A 26 16.48 21.86 -13.07
N ASN A 27 17.54 22.11 -12.30
CA ASN A 27 17.61 21.87 -10.86
C ASN A 27 16.95 23.04 -10.10
N PRO A 28 16.11 22.77 -9.07
CA PRO A 28 16.57 23.20 -7.75
C PRO A 28 16.11 22.36 -6.54
N ASN A 29 17.06 22.16 -5.63
CA ASN A 29 16.96 22.07 -4.16
C ASN A 29 15.88 21.19 -3.52
N ASN A 30 16.39 20.03 -3.07
CA ASN A 30 15.76 19.11 -2.14
C ASN A 30 15.51 19.75 -0.76
N SER A 31 14.27 20.10 -0.45
CA SER A 31 13.87 20.47 0.92
C SER A 31 13.32 19.24 1.62
N ARG A 32 14.06 18.74 2.62
CA ARG A 32 13.56 17.70 3.54
C ARG A 32 12.43 18.29 4.37
N THR A 33 11.20 17.94 4.05
CA THR A 33 10.07 18.16 4.96
C THR A 33 10.02 17.01 5.96
N SER A 34 9.86 17.36 7.23
CA SER A 34 9.75 16.44 8.37
C SER A 34 8.59 15.46 8.13
N ALA A 35 8.93 14.20 7.86
CA ALA A 35 7.97 13.14 7.68
C ALA A 35 7.30 12.80 9.02
N VAL A 36 5.97 12.70 9.01
CA VAL A 36 5.24 11.99 10.06
C VAL A 36 5.82 10.58 10.11
N SER A 37 6.44 10.18 11.22
CA SER A 37 7.20 8.93 11.31
C SER A 37 6.27 7.73 11.09
N SER A 38 6.34 7.12 9.90
CA SER A 38 5.70 5.83 9.65
C SER A 38 6.35 4.79 10.56
N ILE A 39 5.53 3.89 11.11
CA ILE A 39 6.04 2.73 11.84
C ILE A 39 6.44 1.68 10.83
N VAL A 40 7.72 1.34 10.81
CA VAL A 40 8.26 0.26 9.97
C VAL A 40 7.89 -1.08 10.55
N VAL A 41 7.50 -2.04 9.70
CA VAL A 41 7.06 -3.37 10.13
C VAL A 41 7.98 -4.41 9.50
N LEU A 42 8.71 -5.14 10.34
CA LEU A 42 9.51 -6.29 9.95
C LEU A 42 8.72 -7.59 10.10
N LYS A 43 8.65 -8.37 9.02
CA LYS A 43 8.04 -9.70 8.94
C LYS A 43 8.85 -10.71 9.74
N GLU A 44 8.27 -11.88 10.04
CA GLU A 44 8.88 -12.93 10.87
C GLU A 44 10.29 -13.35 10.42
N ASN A 45 10.53 -13.40 9.11
CA ASN A 45 11.80 -13.80 8.51
C ASN A 45 12.83 -12.67 8.34
N GLU A 46 12.45 -11.42 8.60
CA GLU A 46 13.34 -10.26 8.43
C GLU A 46 14.20 -10.04 9.68
N ARG A 47 15.45 -9.61 9.47
CA ARG A 47 16.40 -9.42 10.59
C ARG A 47 16.16 -8.08 11.28
N ILE A 48 16.32 -8.07 12.60
CA ILE A 48 16.28 -6.85 13.39
C ILE A 48 17.58 -6.05 13.11
N PRO A 49 17.50 -4.72 12.94
CA PRO A 49 18.69 -3.88 12.81
C PRO A 49 19.63 -4.00 14.00
N GLY A 50 20.95 -4.00 13.76
CA GLY A 50 21.94 -4.11 14.83
C GLY A 50 21.96 -2.92 15.80
N ASN A 51 21.44 -1.77 15.38
CA ASN A 51 21.28 -0.54 16.17
C ASN A 51 19.86 -0.39 16.76
N ALA A 52 18.99 -1.40 16.65
CA ALA A 52 17.64 -1.32 17.19
C ALA A 52 17.65 -1.51 18.72
N THR A 53 17.01 -0.60 19.44
CA THR A 53 16.80 -0.68 20.90
C THR A 53 15.39 -1.21 21.19
N PRO A 54 15.22 -2.35 21.88
CA PRO A 54 13.90 -2.87 22.20
C PRO A 54 13.20 -1.98 23.24
N ILE A 55 11.89 -1.80 23.07
CA ILE A 55 11.04 -1.06 24.01
C ILE A 55 10.19 -2.05 24.80
N GLU A 56 9.32 -2.79 24.13
CA GLU A 56 8.41 -3.74 24.77
C GLU A 56 8.00 -4.86 23.80
N SER A 57 7.55 -5.99 24.36
CA SER A 57 7.00 -7.11 23.62
C SER A 57 5.59 -7.41 24.11
N MET A 58 4.69 -7.76 23.19
CA MET A 58 3.30 -8.05 23.52
C MET A 58 2.66 -9.04 22.54
N GLU A 59 1.59 -9.68 23.00
CA GLU A 59 0.68 -10.42 22.13
C GLU A 59 -0.58 -9.59 21.92
N LEU A 60 -0.86 -9.29 20.66
CA LEU A 60 -2.05 -8.55 20.24
C LEU A 60 -3.02 -9.51 19.61
N GLU A 61 -4.24 -9.50 20.13
CA GLU A 61 -5.38 -10.21 19.59
C GLU A 61 -6.43 -9.17 19.19
N GLY A 62 -6.81 -9.17 17.91
CA GLY A 62 -7.84 -8.25 17.47
C GLY A 62 -9.22 -8.68 17.95
N ASN A 63 -10.17 -7.74 17.92
CA ASN A 63 -11.58 -8.00 18.16
C ASN A 63 -12.11 -9.15 17.29
N LYS A 64 -13.28 -9.71 17.64
CA LYS A 64 -13.90 -10.80 16.88
C LYS A 64 -13.89 -10.51 15.38
N ASN A 65 -13.34 -11.45 14.59
CA ASN A 65 -13.17 -11.37 13.13
C ASN A 65 -12.08 -10.42 12.60
N ALA A 66 -11.21 -9.87 13.47
CA ALA A 66 -10.11 -9.01 13.06
C ALA A 66 -9.17 -9.68 12.04
N THR A 67 -8.80 -8.91 11.02
CA THR A 67 -7.81 -9.29 10.03
C THR A 67 -6.39 -9.05 10.52
N PHE A 68 -5.39 -9.68 9.88
CA PHE A 68 -3.97 -9.36 10.07
C PHE A 68 -3.73 -7.85 10.08
N ARG A 69 -4.30 -7.14 9.10
CA ARG A 69 -4.17 -5.69 8.98
C ARG A 69 -4.89 -4.92 10.07
N ASP A 70 -5.92 -5.46 10.71
CA ASP A 70 -6.57 -4.78 11.85
C ASP A 70 -5.69 -4.87 13.08
N VAL A 71 -5.15 -6.06 13.35
CA VAL A 71 -4.21 -6.27 14.46
C VAL A 71 -2.92 -5.49 14.25
N LEU A 72 -2.44 -5.40 13.01
CA LEU A 72 -1.25 -4.62 12.69
C LEU A 72 -1.46 -3.10 12.85
N GLU A 73 -2.64 -2.57 12.51
CA GLU A 73 -2.91 -1.14 12.75
C GLU A 73 -3.00 -0.82 14.25
N GLU A 74 -3.56 -1.73 15.06
CA GLU A 74 -3.50 -1.61 16.51
C GLU A 74 -2.05 -1.65 17.02
N ALA A 75 -1.23 -2.58 16.52
CA ALA A 75 0.18 -2.65 16.86
C ALA A 75 0.92 -1.35 16.52
N LYS A 76 0.66 -0.76 15.35
CA LYS A 76 1.23 0.54 14.95
C LYS A 76 0.74 1.68 15.84
N SER A 77 -0.51 1.64 16.32
CA SER A 77 -1.02 2.64 17.26
C SER A 77 -0.26 2.59 18.57
N GLN A 78 -0.11 1.40 19.15
CA GLN A 78 0.60 1.21 20.42
C GLN A 78 2.10 1.49 20.29
N ALA A 79 2.74 1.08 19.18
CA ALA A 79 4.12 1.41 18.89
C ALA A 79 4.36 2.93 18.86
N ARG A 80 3.47 3.70 18.23
CA ARG A 80 3.56 5.18 18.25
C ARG A 80 3.41 5.72 19.66
N ALA A 81 2.46 5.19 20.44
CA ALA A 81 2.21 5.63 21.80
C ALA A 81 3.40 5.37 22.73
N SER A 82 4.18 4.31 22.50
CA SER A 82 5.40 4.00 23.26
C SER A 82 6.68 4.66 22.71
N GLY A 83 6.58 5.48 21.66
CA GLY A 83 7.73 6.15 21.05
C GLY A 83 8.60 5.24 20.18
N ALA A 84 8.08 4.07 19.81
CA ALA A 84 8.69 3.18 18.85
C ALA A 84 8.55 3.72 17.43
N ASN A 85 9.50 3.39 16.56
CA ASN A 85 9.43 3.65 15.13
C ASN A 85 9.56 2.37 14.28
N LEU A 86 9.73 1.21 14.92
CA LEU A 86 9.82 -0.09 14.29
C LEU A 86 9.06 -1.17 15.09
N ILE A 87 8.37 -2.04 14.37
CA ILE A 87 7.72 -3.25 14.89
C ILE A 87 8.40 -4.45 14.26
N LYS A 88 8.80 -5.42 15.07
CA LYS A 88 9.13 -6.77 14.62
C LYS A 88 7.96 -7.70 14.92
N ILE A 89 7.43 -8.37 13.89
CA ILE A 89 6.52 -9.49 14.07
C ILE A 89 7.36 -10.72 14.39
N ASN A 90 7.20 -11.26 15.60
CA ASN A 90 7.88 -12.48 16.03
C ASN A 90 7.09 -13.74 15.65
N ARG A 91 5.75 -13.64 15.64
CA ARG A 91 4.84 -14.73 15.27
C ARG A 91 3.48 -14.19 14.79
N HIS A 92 2.98 -14.70 13.68
CA HIS A 92 1.61 -14.51 13.22
C HIS A 92 0.80 -15.81 13.37
N VAL A 93 -0.20 -15.78 14.25
CA VAL A 93 -1.18 -16.86 14.35
C VAL A 93 -2.37 -16.50 13.49
N LYS A 94 -2.52 -17.19 12.36
CA LYS A 94 -3.68 -17.02 11.48
C LYS A 94 -4.96 -17.49 12.17
N ARG A 95 -6.06 -16.78 11.93
CA ARG A 95 -7.39 -17.22 12.35
C ARG A 95 -7.71 -18.62 11.82
N SER A 96 -8.55 -19.35 12.55
CA SER A 96 -8.99 -20.71 12.22
C SER A 96 -10.42 -20.95 12.73
N ALA A 97 -11.01 -22.12 12.45
CA ALA A 97 -12.38 -22.43 12.88
C ALA A 97 -12.60 -22.32 14.40
N GLY A 98 -11.53 -22.41 15.22
CA GLY A 98 -11.56 -22.20 16.67
C GLY A 98 -10.98 -20.86 17.16
N ASN A 99 -10.41 -20.05 16.26
CA ASN A 99 -9.79 -18.76 16.58
C ASN A 99 -10.31 -17.70 15.60
N PRO A 100 -11.29 -16.86 15.98
CA PRO A 100 -11.98 -15.98 15.04
C PRO A 100 -11.15 -14.77 14.56
N SER A 101 -10.03 -14.45 15.21
CA SER A 101 -9.14 -13.34 14.84
C SER A 101 -7.71 -13.81 14.59
N ASP A 102 -6.99 -13.07 13.75
CA ASP A 102 -5.54 -13.21 13.68
C ASP A 102 -4.93 -12.70 15.00
N LYS A 103 -3.77 -13.25 15.39
CA LYS A 103 -2.99 -12.78 16.55
C LYS A 103 -1.56 -12.50 16.14
N LEU A 104 -0.97 -11.44 16.70
CA LEU A 104 0.41 -11.06 16.45
C LEU A 104 1.19 -11.04 17.76
N ASN A 105 2.28 -11.79 17.83
CA ASN A 105 3.32 -11.54 18.82
C ASN A 105 4.31 -10.56 18.20
N VAL A 106 4.50 -9.40 18.85
CA VAL A 106 5.32 -8.31 18.33
C VAL A 106 6.31 -7.81 19.37
N THR A 107 7.40 -7.22 18.90
CA THR A 107 8.32 -6.41 19.70
C THR A 107 8.48 -5.04 19.06
N PHE A 108 8.37 -3.99 19.86
CA PHE A 108 8.57 -2.61 19.45
C PHE A 108 10.03 -2.20 19.66
N TYR A 109 10.57 -1.43 18.74
CA TYR A 109 11.94 -0.94 18.77
C TYR A 109 11.99 0.55 18.43
N ASN A 110 13.04 1.20 18.93
CA ASN A 110 13.54 2.44 18.37
C ASN A 110 14.81 2.17 17.56
N VAL A 111 14.92 2.77 16.39
CA VAL A 111 16.12 2.75 15.54
C VAL A 111 16.36 4.14 14.97
N GLU A 112 17.61 4.55 14.81
CA GLU A 112 17.97 5.92 14.37
C GLU A 112 17.35 6.27 13.01
N ASP A 113 17.37 5.33 12.07
CA ASP A 113 16.77 5.47 10.74
C ASP A 113 15.89 4.26 10.44
N ALA A 114 14.63 4.34 10.87
CA ALA A 114 13.65 3.28 10.59
C ALA A 114 13.39 3.15 9.08
N HIS A 115 13.42 4.25 8.33
CA HIS A 115 13.07 4.32 6.92
C HIS A 115 13.92 3.38 6.06
N ALA A 116 15.19 3.21 6.41
CA ALA A 116 16.12 2.27 5.78
C ALA A 116 15.63 0.81 5.78
N TYR A 117 14.74 0.45 6.71
CA TYR A 117 14.22 -0.91 6.89
C TYR A 117 12.79 -1.09 6.38
N GLU A 118 12.20 -0.07 5.75
CA GLU A 118 10.81 -0.16 5.29
C GLU A 118 10.69 -0.87 3.94
N HIS A 119 10.15 -2.09 3.90
CA HIS A 119 10.00 -2.82 2.64
C HIS A 119 8.73 -2.47 1.86
N GLU A 120 7.71 -2.02 2.57
CA GLU A 120 6.37 -1.73 2.05
C GLU A 120 5.79 -0.50 2.75
N MET A 121 5.11 0.36 2.00
CA MET A 121 4.38 1.49 2.56
C MET A 121 2.98 1.61 1.95
N THR A 122 2.04 2.15 2.73
CA THR A 122 0.71 2.56 2.26
C THR A 122 0.73 4.05 1.96
N TRP A 123 -0.06 4.47 0.98
CA TRP A 123 -0.16 5.87 0.59
C TRP A 123 -0.62 6.72 1.78
N GLN A 124 -0.01 7.90 1.95
CA GLN A 124 -0.44 8.88 2.94
C GLN A 124 -0.38 10.28 2.35
N LYS A 125 -1.39 11.09 2.68
CA LYS A 125 -1.54 12.47 2.17
C LYS A 125 -0.29 13.33 2.37
N TYR A 126 0.37 13.18 3.51
CA TYR A 126 1.49 14.03 3.93
C TYR A 126 2.86 13.33 3.83
N ARG A 127 2.90 12.05 3.41
CA ARG A 127 4.16 11.33 3.19
C ARG A 127 4.32 11.06 1.69
N LYS A 128 5.02 11.96 1.02
CA LYS A 128 5.37 11.82 -0.39
C LYS A 128 6.57 10.89 -0.57
N LEU A 129 6.68 10.31 -1.76
CA LEU A 129 7.83 9.50 -2.16
C LEU A 129 9.08 10.37 -2.20
N THR A 130 10.19 9.74 -1.84
CA THR A 130 11.54 10.27 -1.90
C THR A 130 12.43 9.26 -2.63
N TRP A 131 13.60 9.68 -3.10
CA TRP A 131 14.51 8.73 -3.75
C TRP A 131 15.03 7.62 -2.85
N ASP A 132 14.97 7.81 -1.53
CA ASP A 132 15.34 6.79 -0.57
C ASP A 132 14.31 5.63 -0.56
N ASP A 133 13.10 5.82 -1.11
CA ASP A 133 12.06 4.79 -1.24
C ASP A 133 12.30 3.83 -2.42
N PHE A 134 13.20 4.15 -3.37
CA PHE A 134 13.47 3.37 -4.58
C PHE A 134 14.73 2.53 -4.42
N ARG A 135 14.60 1.41 -3.69
CA ARG A 135 15.72 0.55 -3.26
C ARG A 135 15.83 -0.76 -4.05
N GLY A 136 14.93 -1.01 -4.98
CA GLY A 136 14.96 -2.17 -5.85
C GLY A 136 16.16 -2.16 -6.80
N PRO A 137 16.65 -3.35 -7.20
CA PRO A 137 17.66 -3.44 -8.23
C PRO A 137 17.07 -3.03 -9.58
N ILE A 138 17.88 -2.40 -10.43
CA ILE A 138 17.53 -2.16 -11.84
C ILE A 138 17.42 -3.53 -12.53
N PRO A 139 16.28 -3.89 -13.13
CA PRO A 139 16.13 -5.14 -13.88
C PRO A 139 17.12 -5.22 -15.04
N ALA A 140 17.63 -6.42 -15.29
CA ALA A 140 18.62 -6.65 -16.36
C ALA A 140 18.05 -6.40 -17.77
N ASP A 141 16.74 -6.49 -17.92
CA ASP A 141 15.97 -6.27 -19.14
C ASP A 141 15.32 -4.86 -19.21
N ALA A 142 15.65 -3.96 -18.28
CA ALA A 142 15.14 -2.59 -18.30
C ALA A 142 15.72 -1.79 -19.49
N ASP A 143 14.85 -1.17 -20.27
CA ASP A 143 15.24 -0.31 -21.40
C ASP A 143 16.14 0.85 -20.92
N ASP A 144 17.15 1.20 -21.72
CA ASP A 144 18.07 2.30 -21.46
C ASP A 144 17.39 3.66 -21.36
N ILE A 145 16.21 3.84 -21.96
CA ILE A 145 15.41 5.07 -21.83
C ILE A 145 14.59 5.14 -20.54
N THR A 146 14.48 4.04 -19.80
CA THR A 146 13.72 4.02 -18.54
C THR A 146 14.56 4.62 -17.42
N ALA A 147 14.05 5.69 -16.79
CA ALA A 147 14.69 6.40 -15.69
C ALA A 147 14.41 5.74 -14.33
N ALA A 148 13.15 5.40 -14.08
CA ALA A 148 12.68 4.83 -12.82
C ALA A 148 11.46 3.94 -13.07
N ALA A 149 11.14 3.14 -12.05
CA ALA A 149 9.87 2.43 -12.03
C ALA A 149 9.28 2.35 -10.62
N THR A 150 8.00 2.63 -10.52
CA THR A 150 7.18 2.42 -9.31
C THR A 150 6.53 1.05 -9.36
N PHE A 151 6.70 0.30 -8.26
CA PHE A 151 5.93 -0.91 -8.00
C PHE A 151 4.92 -0.62 -6.90
N CYS A 152 3.65 -0.53 -7.30
CA CYS A 152 2.53 -0.40 -6.39
C CYS A 152 1.40 -1.37 -6.75
N GLY A 153 0.56 -1.69 -5.77
CA GLY A 153 -0.53 -2.63 -5.92
C GLY A 153 -1.73 -2.29 -5.06
N ILE A 154 -2.91 -2.66 -5.55
CA ILE A 154 -4.18 -2.57 -4.85
C ILE A 154 -4.52 -3.97 -4.34
N GLY A 155 -4.99 -4.07 -3.10
CA GLY A 155 -5.39 -5.33 -2.50
C GLY A 155 -6.62 -5.19 -1.62
N PHE A 156 -7.27 -6.32 -1.35
CA PHE A 156 -8.32 -6.39 -0.35
C PHE A 156 -8.30 -7.71 0.42
N GLU A 157 -8.87 -7.68 1.62
CA GLU A 157 -9.04 -8.82 2.52
C GLU A 157 -10.46 -8.82 3.09
N THR A 158 -11.03 -10.01 3.30
CA THR A 158 -12.34 -10.16 3.94
C THR A 158 -12.23 -10.97 5.23
N ASN A 159 -13.19 -10.79 6.13
CA ASN A 159 -13.45 -11.79 7.16
C ASN A 159 -14.18 -13.02 6.57
N THR A 160 -14.32 -14.07 7.39
CA THR A 160 -15.13 -15.24 7.07
C THR A 160 -16.58 -14.98 7.45
N ILE A 161 -17.49 -15.17 6.48
CA ILE A 161 -18.93 -15.18 6.69
C ILE A 161 -19.50 -16.60 6.54
N SER A 162 -20.63 -16.86 7.18
CA SER A 162 -21.37 -18.12 7.11
C SER A 162 -22.86 -17.86 6.87
N THR A 163 -23.63 -18.91 6.62
CA THR A 163 -25.10 -18.80 6.46
C THR A 163 -25.80 -18.27 7.71
N THR A 164 -25.17 -18.38 8.88
CA THR A 164 -25.69 -17.89 10.16
C THR A 164 -25.05 -16.60 10.63
N ASN A 165 -24.00 -16.13 9.94
CA ASN A 165 -23.31 -14.87 10.22
C ASN A 165 -22.88 -14.23 8.90
N ASN A 166 -23.68 -13.28 8.42
CA ASN A 166 -23.45 -12.55 7.17
C ASN A 166 -22.79 -11.18 7.38
N ASP A 167 -22.23 -10.89 8.56
CA ASP A 167 -21.47 -9.66 8.84
C ASP A 167 -20.18 -9.67 8.02
N LEU A 168 -20.25 -9.20 6.77
CA LEU A 168 -19.11 -9.08 5.88
C LEU A 168 -18.36 -7.79 6.14
N ARG A 169 -17.06 -7.93 6.37
CA ARG A 169 -16.11 -6.82 6.47
C ARG A 169 -15.08 -6.98 5.37
N ILE A 170 -14.82 -5.88 4.68
CA ILE A 170 -13.86 -5.82 3.57
C ILE A 170 -12.87 -4.71 3.88
N LYS A 171 -11.57 -5.04 3.92
CA LYS A 171 -10.49 -4.08 4.08
C LYS A 171 -9.77 -3.92 2.75
N VAL A 172 -9.77 -2.72 2.20
CA VAL A 172 -9.15 -2.37 0.92
C VAL A 172 -7.98 -1.43 1.14
N TYR A 173 -6.83 -1.74 0.54
CA TYR A 173 -5.55 -1.07 0.77
C TYR A 173 -4.71 -0.97 -0.51
N ASN A 174 -3.74 -0.05 -0.52
CA ASN A 174 -2.62 -0.08 -1.45
C ASN A 174 -1.31 -0.37 -0.74
N THR A 175 -0.32 -0.76 -1.53
CA THR A 175 1.06 -0.98 -1.10
C THR A 175 2.00 -0.46 -2.18
N PHE A 176 2.98 0.35 -1.79
CA PHE A 176 4.18 0.65 -2.57
C PHE A 176 5.33 -0.22 -2.07
N TYR A 177 6.05 -0.85 -2.99
CA TYR A 177 7.09 -1.84 -2.70
C TYR A 177 8.47 -1.22 -2.91
N THR A 178 9.13 -0.79 -1.82
CA THR A 178 10.40 -0.06 -1.88
C THR A 178 11.52 -0.92 -2.45
N SER A 179 11.50 -2.21 -2.17
CA SER A 179 12.50 -3.18 -2.63
C SER A 179 12.30 -3.64 -4.08
N HIS A 180 11.22 -3.22 -4.73
CA HIS A 180 10.94 -3.51 -6.14
C HIS A 180 10.98 -2.25 -6.99
N SER A 181 10.66 -1.09 -6.40
CA SER A 181 10.75 0.21 -7.06
C SER A 181 12.21 0.65 -7.16
N TRP A 182 12.62 1.10 -8.34
CA TRP A 182 14.02 1.39 -8.65
C TRP A 182 14.18 2.67 -9.45
N VAL A 183 15.38 3.25 -9.43
CA VAL A 183 15.74 4.45 -10.20
C VAL A 183 17.20 4.36 -10.64
N ARG A 184 17.50 4.81 -11.86
CA ARG A 184 18.89 4.99 -12.30
C ARG A 184 19.51 6.17 -11.54
N PRO A 185 20.68 6.00 -10.88
CA PRO A 185 21.25 7.05 -10.04
C PRO A 185 21.37 8.42 -10.71
N GLU A 186 21.68 8.46 -12.01
CA GLU A 186 21.81 9.67 -12.82
C GLU A 186 20.48 10.36 -13.16
N GLU A 187 19.36 9.66 -13.03
CA GLU A 187 18.01 10.15 -13.35
C GLU A 187 17.24 10.61 -12.09
N ARG A 188 17.89 10.64 -10.92
CA ARG A 188 17.30 11.11 -9.67
C ARG A 188 17.07 12.62 -9.70
N ASN A 189 15.90 13.05 -10.17
CA ASN A 189 15.48 14.45 -10.23
C ASN A 189 13.98 14.64 -9.91
N ASP A 190 13.58 15.85 -9.55
CA ASP A 190 12.21 16.10 -9.06
C ASP A 190 11.12 15.84 -10.12
N ARG A 191 11.45 15.97 -11.41
CA ARG A 191 10.48 15.71 -12.49
C ARG A 191 10.15 14.23 -12.57
N VAL A 192 11.17 13.37 -12.56
CA VAL A 192 10.98 11.91 -12.54
C VAL A 192 10.30 11.49 -11.24
N LEU A 193 10.72 12.02 -10.08
CA LEU A 193 10.10 11.68 -8.79
C LEU A 193 8.61 12.05 -8.76
N ALA A 194 8.25 13.22 -9.31
CA ALA A 194 6.86 13.65 -9.39
C ALA A 194 6.03 12.78 -10.36
N HIS A 195 6.66 12.25 -11.41
CA HIS A 195 6.00 11.28 -12.30
C HIS A 195 5.65 10.00 -11.55
N GLU A 196 6.62 9.45 -10.81
CA GLU A 196 6.47 8.25 -9.99
C GLU A 196 5.47 8.44 -8.83
N GLN A 197 5.45 9.63 -8.21
CA GLN A 197 4.42 9.99 -7.24
C GLN A 197 3.02 9.95 -7.87
N GLY A 198 2.87 10.40 -9.13
CA GLY A 198 1.61 10.33 -9.85
C GLY A 198 1.09 8.91 -10.02
N HIS A 199 1.98 7.93 -10.30
CA HIS A 199 1.60 6.52 -10.33
C HIS A 199 1.06 6.03 -8.98
N PHE A 200 1.69 6.42 -7.87
CA PHE A 200 1.23 6.03 -6.54
C PHE A 200 -0.06 6.75 -6.11
N ASP A 201 -0.23 8.00 -6.51
CA ASP A 201 -1.47 8.77 -6.32
C ASP A 201 -2.65 8.13 -7.08
N LEU A 202 -2.43 7.68 -8.32
CA LEU A 202 -3.42 6.88 -9.08
C LEU A 202 -3.75 5.56 -8.37
N CYS A 203 -2.74 4.88 -7.81
CA CYS A 203 -2.96 3.67 -7.03
C CYS A 203 -3.92 3.90 -5.85
N GLU A 204 -3.75 5.01 -5.11
CA GLU A 204 -4.67 5.41 -4.03
C GLU A 204 -6.06 5.75 -4.54
N LEU A 205 -6.20 6.53 -5.61
CA LEU A 205 -7.52 6.87 -6.17
C LEU A 205 -8.34 5.63 -6.52
N TYR A 206 -7.70 4.64 -7.14
CA TYR A 206 -8.37 3.39 -7.49
C TYR A 206 -8.58 2.47 -6.30
N THR A 207 -7.75 2.57 -5.26
CA THR A 207 -8.00 1.92 -3.96
C THR A 207 -9.26 2.48 -3.30
N ARG A 208 -9.46 3.81 -3.32
CA ARG A 208 -10.69 4.46 -2.83
C ARG A 208 -11.91 4.04 -3.63
N LYS A 209 -11.78 3.99 -4.96
CA LYS A 209 -12.85 3.53 -5.86
C LYS A 209 -13.25 2.08 -5.58
N LEU A 210 -12.27 1.19 -5.41
CA LEU A 210 -12.51 -0.21 -5.04
C LEU A 210 -13.24 -0.31 -3.69
N ARG A 211 -12.77 0.44 -2.70
CA ARG A 211 -13.39 0.52 -1.36
C ARG A 211 -14.85 0.95 -1.46
N GLN A 212 -15.15 1.98 -2.25
CA GLN A 212 -16.51 2.45 -2.47
C GLN A 212 -17.40 1.37 -3.10
N ARG A 213 -16.95 0.71 -4.18
CA ARG A 213 -17.74 -0.34 -4.85
C ARG A 213 -17.98 -1.56 -3.97
N MET A 214 -17.00 -1.93 -3.16
CA MET A 214 -17.11 -3.07 -2.25
C MET A 214 -17.97 -2.77 -1.02
N ASN A 215 -18.00 -1.52 -0.53
CA ASN A 215 -18.79 -1.15 0.64
C ASN A 215 -20.30 -1.30 0.44
N SER A 216 -20.78 -1.18 -0.80
CA SER A 216 -22.21 -1.27 -1.13
C SER A 216 -22.67 -2.66 -1.59
N VAL A 217 -21.79 -3.67 -1.51
CA VAL A 217 -22.08 -4.99 -2.10
C VAL A 217 -23.00 -5.83 -1.22
N GLN A 218 -24.03 -6.41 -1.83
CA GLN A 218 -24.88 -7.42 -1.17
C GLN A 218 -24.51 -8.80 -1.69
N VAL A 219 -24.02 -9.64 -0.79
CA VAL A 219 -23.49 -10.98 -1.09
C VAL A 219 -23.87 -11.96 0.02
N ASN A 220 -23.81 -13.23 -0.33
CA ASN A 220 -23.93 -14.35 0.59
C ASN A 220 -22.76 -15.31 0.40
N VAL A 221 -22.71 -16.38 1.19
CA VAL A 221 -21.61 -17.36 1.17
C VAL A 221 -21.37 -18.01 -0.21
N HIS A 222 -22.35 -18.02 -1.11
CA HIS A 222 -22.25 -18.67 -2.42
C HIS A 222 -21.68 -17.74 -3.49
N ASN A 223 -21.98 -16.44 -3.44
CA ASN A 223 -21.55 -15.49 -4.48
C ASN A 223 -20.46 -14.50 -4.03
N LEU A 224 -20.12 -14.45 -2.74
CA LEU A 224 -19.09 -13.54 -2.20
C LEU A 224 -17.83 -13.50 -3.06
N LYS A 225 -17.20 -14.66 -3.30
CA LYS A 225 -15.91 -14.74 -3.99
C LYS A 225 -16.02 -14.28 -5.45
N SER A 226 -17.05 -14.70 -6.18
CA SER A 226 -17.23 -14.33 -7.57
C SER A 226 -17.57 -12.84 -7.71
N THR A 227 -18.47 -12.32 -6.88
CA THR A 227 -18.86 -10.91 -6.90
C THR A 227 -17.68 -9.99 -6.58
N LEU A 228 -16.92 -10.25 -5.51
CA LEU A 228 -15.78 -9.42 -5.14
C LEU A 228 -14.67 -9.46 -6.19
N ARG A 229 -14.42 -10.63 -6.80
CA ARG A 229 -13.47 -10.76 -7.90
C ARG A 229 -13.89 -9.93 -9.10
N ASN A 230 -15.16 -9.97 -9.51
CA ASN A 230 -15.63 -9.20 -10.66
C ASN A 230 -15.47 -7.69 -10.42
N ILE A 231 -15.85 -7.19 -9.24
CA ILE A 231 -15.65 -5.78 -8.86
C ILE A 231 -14.16 -5.42 -8.90
N TYR A 232 -13.30 -6.26 -8.35
CA TYR A 232 -11.86 -6.03 -8.37
C TYR A 232 -11.32 -6.00 -9.81
N GLU A 233 -11.65 -6.98 -10.65
CA GLU A 233 -11.20 -7.03 -12.04
C GLU A 233 -11.68 -5.82 -12.87
N GLU A 234 -12.89 -5.33 -12.62
CA GLU A 234 -13.40 -4.09 -13.21
C GLU A 234 -12.57 -2.88 -12.80
N VAL A 235 -12.35 -2.67 -11.50
CA VAL A 235 -11.56 -1.54 -11.01
C VAL A 235 -10.11 -1.64 -11.50
N GLN A 236 -9.54 -2.85 -11.59
CA GLN A 236 -8.20 -3.04 -12.14
C GLN A 236 -8.10 -2.74 -13.63
N ARG A 237 -9.15 -3.01 -14.43
CA ARG A 237 -9.19 -2.58 -15.85
C ARG A 237 -9.21 -1.06 -15.94
N GLU A 238 -10.06 -0.42 -15.15
CA GLU A 238 -10.15 1.04 -15.15
C GLU A 238 -8.87 1.70 -14.64
N TYR A 239 -8.19 1.08 -13.67
CA TYR A 239 -6.90 1.53 -13.14
C TYR A 239 -5.81 1.45 -14.20
N ARG A 240 -5.69 0.32 -14.90
CA ARG A 240 -4.77 0.15 -16.03
C ARG A 240 -4.98 1.21 -17.10
N ASN A 241 -6.22 1.41 -17.52
CA ASN A 241 -6.54 2.40 -18.55
C ASN A 241 -6.15 3.82 -18.13
N ARG A 242 -6.25 4.15 -16.83
CA ARG A 242 -5.86 5.47 -16.32
C ARG A 242 -4.35 5.62 -16.17
N GLN A 243 -3.65 4.56 -15.78
CA GLN A 243 -2.18 4.55 -15.79
C GLN A 243 -1.65 4.72 -17.23
N GLU A 244 -2.20 3.98 -18.20
CA GLU A 244 -1.83 4.09 -19.60
C GLU A 244 -2.10 5.50 -20.17
N ALA A 245 -3.28 6.08 -19.87
CA ALA A 245 -3.57 7.46 -20.25
C ALA A 245 -2.57 8.46 -19.63
N TYR A 246 -2.20 8.27 -18.37
CA TYR A 246 -1.20 9.10 -17.70
C TYR A 246 0.18 8.97 -18.34
N GLU A 247 0.65 7.76 -18.62
CA GLU A 247 1.92 7.50 -19.31
C GLU A 247 1.91 8.11 -20.73
N GLN A 248 0.86 7.89 -21.52
CA GLN A 248 0.74 8.40 -22.89
C GLN A 248 0.69 9.92 -22.95
N GLU A 249 -0.18 10.55 -22.14
CA GLU A 249 -0.39 12.00 -22.17
C GLU A 249 0.83 12.76 -21.64
N THR A 250 1.53 12.23 -20.65
CA THR A 250 2.78 12.82 -20.14
C THR A 250 4.01 12.42 -20.95
N GLN A 251 3.88 11.50 -21.90
CA GLN A 251 4.99 10.79 -22.57
C GLN A 251 6.01 10.25 -21.55
N HIS A 252 5.55 9.43 -20.61
CA HIS A 252 6.36 8.87 -19.52
C HIS A 252 7.10 9.95 -18.69
N GLY A 253 6.43 11.08 -18.45
CA GLY A 253 6.95 12.21 -17.67
C GLY A 253 7.79 13.23 -18.45
N VAL A 254 8.01 13.03 -19.75
CA VAL A 254 8.80 13.95 -20.59
C VAL A 254 8.10 15.30 -20.82
N VAL A 255 6.78 15.29 -21.01
CA VAL A 255 6.00 16.51 -21.30
C VAL A 255 5.58 17.20 -20.00
N GLU A 256 6.35 18.22 -19.61
CA GLU A 256 6.17 18.93 -18.32
C GLU A 256 4.77 19.54 -18.15
N GLN A 257 4.22 20.15 -19.21
CA GLN A 257 2.91 20.80 -19.14
C GLN A 257 1.79 19.77 -18.84
N GLU A 258 1.89 18.59 -19.44
CA GLU A 258 0.95 17.49 -19.19
C GLU A 258 1.16 16.87 -17.82
N GLN A 259 2.41 16.76 -17.36
CA GLN A 259 2.72 16.34 -15.99
C GLN A 259 2.08 17.27 -14.95
N LEU A 260 2.21 18.59 -15.12
CA LEU A 260 1.58 19.59 -14.24
C LEU A 260 0.05 19.60 -14.34
N ARG A 261 -0.51 19.30 -15.51
CA ARG A 261 -1.97 19.11 -15.67
C ARG A 261 -2.44 17.90 -14.87
N TRP A 262 -1.74 16.78 -14.98
CA TRP A 262 -2.07 15.56 -14.24
C TRP A 262 -1.92 15.71 -12.73
N GLN A 263 -0.86 16.36 -12.24
CA GLN A 263 -0.72 16.66 -10.81
C GLN A 263 -1.96 17.39 -10.26
N ARG A 264 -2.44 18.44 -10.95
CA ARG A 264 -3.66 19.17 -10.55
C ARG A 264 -4.91 18.29 -10.58
N ILE A 265 -5.02 17.39 -11.55
CA ILE A 265 -6.13 16.43 -11.64
C ILE A 265 -6.11 15.50 -10.43
N LEU A 266 -4.96 14.89 -10.14
CA LEU A 266 -4.78 13.94 -9.05
C LEU A 266 -5.02 14.60 -7.68
N GLU A 267 -4.45 15.79 -7.45
CA GLU A 267 -4.68 16.56 -6.23
C GLU A 267 -6.16 16.86 -6.00
N ARG A 268 -6.89 17.25 -7.06
CA ARG A 268 -8.33 17.52 -6.99
C ARG A 268 -9.12 16.26 -6.69
N GLU A 269 -8.86 15.16 -7.39
CA GLU A 269 -9.57 13.89 -7.21
C GLU A 269 -9.30 13.29 -5.81
N LEU A 270 -8.05 13.36 -5.32
CA LEU A 270 -7.68 12.92 -3.98
C LEU A 270 -8.36 13.79 -2.91
N SER A 271 -8.36 15.12 -3.08
CA SER A 271 -9.03 16.02 -2.13
C SER A 271 -10.55 15.81 -2.10
N PHE A 272 -11.17 15.58 -3.26
CA PHE A 272 -12.61 15.30 -3.34
C PHE A 272 -12.98 13.98 -2.64
N THR A 273 -12.19 12.93 -2.86
CA THR A 273 -12.45 11.62 -2.25
C THR A 273 -12.10 11.57 -0.76
N ASP A 274 -11.17 12.40 -0.27
CA ASP A 274 -10.92 12.60 1.17
C ASP A 274 -12.17 13.15 1.86
N ALA A 275 -12.78 14.20 1.30
CA ALA A 275 -13.95 14.86 1.89
C ALA A 275 -15.16 13.90 2.02
N LEU A 276 -15.34 13.01 1.04
CA LEU A 276 -16.39 11.98 1.07
C LEU A 276 -16.18 10.93 2.17
N ALA A 277 -14.94 10.66 2.58
CA ALA A 277 -14.65 9.70 3.65
C ALA A 277 -14.86 10.27 5.06
N THR A 278 -14.93 11.60 5.19
CA THR A 278 -15.15 12.31 6.46
C THR A 278 -16.61 12.71 6.71
N MET A 279 -17.49 12.52 5.74
CA MET A 279 -18.95 12.74 5.85
C MET A 279 -19.66 11.44 6.25
#